data_AF-A0A9P4IG89-F1
#
_entry.id   AF-A0A9P4IG89-F1
#
_cell.length_a   1.000
_cell.length_b   1.000
_cell.length_c   1.000
_cell.angle_alpha   90.00
_cell.angle_beta   90.00
_cell.angle_gamma   90.00
#
_symmetry.space_group_name_H-M   'P 1'
#
loop_
_entity.id
_entity.type
_entity.pdbx_description
1 polymer ?
#
loop_
_entity_poly.entity_id
_entity_poly.type
_entity_poly.pdbx_seq_one_letter_code
_entity_poly.pdbx_strand_id
1 'polypeptide(L)'
;MATLNTSLVNSSSTNTIYAYVTGLQIDNNNSWYLLQSDGKTVYNPASPSKPGAALARDCAIPLANIGSTKTISIPHTAGGRIYLSYNDKLTFYINPGPNLVEPSVTNPSDPNINIAWGFCEFTWNAQQLYANISYVDFVSIPIAIELDTDSGATLSVKGTRSNGLQTIANGLTQQSQSDGQGWSSLIVKNSSGNLLRALSPNQGMVDNANLFKDYYDPYVDQVWQKYKTTTMTIDTPGAGTVSGQVTNDGNLTLNNEKFSKPSTRDIFSANSGPFATGSDSLRNAIIPRLNAEFNRSTLLKTDSFPAPENLYYQETITNHYARIVHAANVDGRGYASPYDDVTPAGGVDQSGFVNAGDPKVFTVTVGGRQYDNTSTSTASKRQGGTVCNWCGWDERVREGEDDKLV
;
A
#
# COMPACT_ATOMS: atom_id res chain seq x y z
N MET A 1 -25.35 -16.97 0.47
CA MET A 1 -24.27 -16.08 0.91
C MET A 1 -24.22 -14.92 -0.05
N ALA A 2 -24.11 -13.69 0.45
CA ALA A 2 -23.98 -12.51 -0.41
C ALA A 2 -22.63 -12.56 -1.13
N THR A 3 -22.60 -12.11 -2.38
CA THR A 3 -21.37 -11.98 -3.16
C THR A 3 -21.32 -10.64 -3.83
N LEU A 4 -20.11 -10.10 -3.95
CA LEU A 4 -19.83 -8.87 -4.68
C LEU A 4 -19.49 -9.22 -6.13
N ASN A 5 -20.25 -8.66 -7.07
CA ASN A 5 -19.88 -8.71 -8.48
C ASN A 5 -18.62 -7.85 -8.68
N THR A 6 -17.57 -8.48 -9.18
CA THR A 6 -16.30 -7.79 -9.45
C THR A 6 -15.92 -7.96 -10.91
N SER A 7 -15.60 -6.86 -11.59
CA SER A 7 -15.17 -6.83 -12.98
C SER A 7 -13.65 -6.75 -13.06
N LEU A 8 -13.02 -7.74 -13.69
CA LEU A 8 -11.60 -7.70 -14.03
C LEU A 8 -11.45 -7.24 -15.47
N VAL A 9 -10.70 -6.15 -15.71
CA VAL A 9 -10.58 -5.51 -17.03
C VAL A 9 -9.13 -5.54 -17.51
N ASN A 10 -8.89 -6.05 -18.71
CA ASN A 10 -7.56 -6.04 -19.33
C ASN A 10 -7.38 -4.77 -20.18
N SER A 11 -6.72 -3.76 -19.61
CA SER A 11 -6.30 -2.53 -20.30
C SER A 11 -4.77 -2.53 -20.52
N SER A 12 -4.18 -3.71 -20.70
CA SER A 12 -2.73 -3.90 -20.87
C SER A 12 -2.31 -4.05 -22.33
N SER A 13 -1.02 -4.27 -22.57
CA SER A 13 -0.46 -4.59 -23.88
C SER A 13 -0.30 -6.10 -24.14
N THR A 14 -0.71 -6.96 -23.21
CA THR A 14 -0.61 -8.42 -23.36
C THR A 14 -1.98 -9.09 -23.39
N ASN A 15 -2.08 -10.18 -24.15
CA ASN A 15 -3.26 -11.04 -24.23
C ASN A 15 -3.22 -12.19 -23.19
N THR A 16 -2.29 -12.13 -22.23
CA THR A 16 -2.12 -13.18 -21.23
C THR A 16 -1.99 -12.55 -19.87
N ILE A 17 -3.12 -12.47 -19.17
CA ILE A 17 -3.21 -12.05 -17.76
C ILE A 17 -3.81 -13.19 -16.95
N TYR A 18 -3.26 -13.42 -15.77
CA TYR A 18 -3.89 -14.26 -14.75
C TYR A 18 -4.24 -13.41 -13.54
N ALA A 19 -5.43 -13.64 -13.01
CA ALA A 19 -5.87 -13.05 -11.74
C ALA A 19 -6.02 -14.14 -10.68
N TYR A 20 -5.83 -13.75 -9.41
CA TYR A 20 -6.07 -14.60 -8.25
C TYR A 20 -6.76 -13.76 -7.19
N VAL A 21 -7.75 -14.34 -6.51
CA VAL A 21 -8.42 -13.70 -5.37
C VAL A 21 -8.15 -14.52 -4.14
N THR A 22 -7.57 -13.91 -3.11
CA THR A 22 -7.24 -14.53 -1.82
C THR A 22 -7.83 -13.72 -0.67
N GLY A 23 -7.92 -14.33 0.51
CA GLY A 23 -8.27 -13.63 1.75
C GLY A 23 -8.88 -14.56 2.79
N LEU A 24 -9.43 -13.97 3.86
CA LEU A 24 -10.15 -14.69 4.90
C LEU A 24 -11.66 -14.59 4.65
N GLN A 25 -12.33 -15.73 4.48
CA GLN A 25 -13.76 -15.79 4.22
C GLN A 25 -14.54 -15.53 5.52
N ILE A 26 -15.11 -14.32 5.65
CA ILE A 26 -15.76 -13.86 6.89
C ILE A 26 -16.89 -14.80 7.31
N ASP A 27 -17.75 -15.15 6.36
CA ASP A 27 -18.92 -16.02 6.60
C ASP A 27 -18.56 -17.51 6.80
N ASN A 28 -17.26 -17.83 6.82
CA ASN A 28 -16.74 -19.19 7.04
C ASN A 28 -15.61 -19.18 8.09
N ASN A 29 -15.90 -18.63 9.27
CA ASN A 29 -15.00 -18.58 10.43
C ASN A 29 -13.63 -17.94 10.11
N ASN A 30 -13.59 -16.96 9.21
CA ASN A 30 -12.34 -16.35 8.73
C ASN A 30 -11.34 -17.39 8.18
N SER A 31 -11.82 -18.46 7.54
CA SER A 31 -10.94 -19.46 6.93
C SER A 31 -10.28 -18.88 5.67
N TRP A 32 -9.00 -19.17 5.47
CA TRP A 32 -8.32 -18.87 4.20
C TRP A 32 -9.09 -19.44 3.01
N TYR A 33 -9.15 -18.66 1.93
CA TYR A 33 -9.69 -19.12 0.66
C TYR A 33 -8.97 -18.53 -0.55
N LEU A 34 -9.13 -19.19 -1.69
CA LEU A 34 -8.89 -18.64 -3.01
C LEU A 34 -10.13 -18.85 -3.89
N LEU A 35 -10.31 -18.03 -4.92
CA LEU A 35 -11.24 -18.37 -6.00
C LEU A 35 -10.57 -19.32 -7.00
N GLN A 36 -11.29 -20.35 -7.43
CA GLN A 36 -10.86 -21.23 -8.53
C GLN A 36 -10.87 -20.48 -9.86
N SER A 37 -10.29 -21.08 -10.91
CA SER A 37 -10.09 -20.48 -12.24
C SER A 37 -11.36 -19.98 -12.95
N ASP A 38 -12.55 -20.44 -12.52
CA ASP A 38 -13.85 -19.96 -12.97
C ASP A 38 -14.21 -18.55 -12.43
N GLY A 39 -13.49 -18.07 -11.40
CA GLY A 39 -13.72 -16.79 -10.74
C GLY A 39 -14.97 -16.75 -9.87
N LYS A 40 -15.53 -17.90 -9.48
CA LYS A 40 -16.79 -17.97 -8.71
C LYS A 40 -16.75 -19.02 -7.61
N THR A 41 -16.12 -20.15 -7.88
CA THR A 41 -16.08 -21.26 -6.92
C THR A 41 -15.00 -20.98 -5.86
N VAL A 42 -15.43 -20.87 -4.60
CA VAL A 42 -14.54 -20.75 -3.45
C VAL A 42 -13.80 -22.07 -3.23
N TYR A 43 -12.47 -21.99 -3.04
CA TYR A 43 -11.61 -23.07 -2.61
C TYR A 43 -11.01 -22.72 -1.24
N ASN A 44 -11.40 -23.45 -0.21
CA ASN A 44 -10.76 -23.41 1.10
C ASN A 44 -9.69 -24.52 1.15
N PRO A 45 -8.39 -24.19 1.21
CA PRO A 45 -7.33 -25.19 1.29
C PRO A 45 -7.45 -26.02 2.57
N ALA A 46 -7.10 -27.31 2.50
CA ALA A 46 -6.94 -28.13 3.70
C ALA A 46 -5.57 -27.86 4.35
N SER A 47 -5.45 -28.04 5.66
CA SER A 47 -4.15 -27.98 6.34
C SER A 47 -3.24 -29.12 5.87
N PRO A 48 -2.08 -28.83 5.27
CA PRO A 48 -1.10 -29.86 4.93
C PRO A 48 -0.34 -30.31 6.20
N SER A 49 0.38 -31.43 6.08
CA SER A 49 1.24 -31.95 7.16
C SER A 49 2.63 -31.30 7.21
N LYS A 50 3.05 -30.63 6.15
CA LYS A 50 4.34 -29.92 6.03
C LYS A 50 4.15 -28.55 5.34
N PRO A 51 5.02 -27.57 5.63
CA PRO A 51 5.08 -26.31 4.89
C PRO A 51 5.29 -26.49 3.39
N GLY A 52 4.89 -25.49 2.60
CA GLY A 52 5.18 -25.44 1.17
C GLY A 52 4.32 -26.36 0.29
N ALA A 53 3.14 -26.77 0.75
CA ALA A 53 2.25 -27.59 -0.07
C ALA A 53 1.66 -26.76 -1.23
N ALA A 54 1.67 -27.30 -2.45
CA ALA A 54 1.03 -26.65 -3.59
C ALA A 54 -0.51 -26.63 -3.44
N LEU A 55 -1.16 -25.67 -4.11
CA LEU A 55 -2.62 -25.63 -4.20
C LEU A 55 -3.17 -26.90 -4.86
N ALA A 56 -4.23 -27.49 -4.29
CA ALA A 56 -4.88 -28.68 -4.85
C ALA A 56 -5.90 -28.35 -5.96
N ARG A 57 -6.11 -27.07 -6.27
CA ARG A 57 -7.05 -26.56 -7.27
C ARG A 57 -6.39 -25.46 -8.08
N ASP A 58 -6.70 -25.38 -9.38
CA ASP A 58 -6.25 -24.26 -10.22
C ASP A 58 -7.03 -23.00 -9.85
N CYS A 59 -6.30 -22.01 -9.33
CA CYS A 59 -6.85 -20.73 -8.89
C CYS A 59 -6.46 -19.57 -9.83
N ALA A 60 -5.81 -19.87 -10.96
CA ALA A 60 -5.47 -18.87 -11.96
C ALA A 60 -6.69 -18.55 -12.82
N ILE A 61 -7.26 -17.37 -12.65
CA ILE A 61 -8.41 -16.88 -13.40
C ILE A 61 -7.88 -16.18 -14.68
N PRO A 62 -8.03 -16.76 -15.88
CA PRO A 62 -7.48 -16.15 -17.09
C PRO A 62 -8.29 -14.92 -17.52
N LEU A 63 -7.59 -13.86 -17.90
CA LEU A 63 -8.11 -12.63 -18.48
C LEU A 63 -7.35 -12.34 -19.79
N ALA A 64 -7.64 -13.16 -20.81
CA ALA A 64 -6.81 -13.21 -22.01
C ALA A 64 -6.92 -11.93 -22.87
N ASN A 65 -8.08 -11.62 -23.45
CA ASN A 65 -8.13 -10.61 -24.52
C ASN A 65 -7.94 -9.17 -24.01
N ILE A 66 -7.10 -8.37 -24.69
CA ILE A 66 -7.04 -6.92 -24.47
C ILE A 66 -8.43 -6.29 -24.67
N GLY A 67 -8.81 -5.39 -23.77
CA GLY A 67 -10.13 -4.75 -23.74
C GLY A 67 -11.25 -5.63 -23.21
N SER A 68 -10.98 -6.88 -22.82
CA SER A 68 -12.00 -7.75 -22.25
C SER A 68 -12.26 -7.45 -20.77
N THR A 69 -13.49 -7.74 -20.38
CA THR A 69 -13.95 -7.75 -18.99
C THR A 69 -14.37 -9.15 -18.61
N LYS A 70 -13.93 -9.64 -17.46
CA LYS A 70 -14.39 -10.88 -16.84
C LYS A 70 -15.05 -10.57 -15.51
N THR A 71 -16.31 -10.98 -15.34
CA THR A 71 -17.01 -10.85 -14.06
C THR A 71 -16.72 -12.06 -13.18
N ILE A 72 -16.27 -11.80 -11.96
CA ILE A 72 -16.05 -12.76 -10.88
C ILE A 72 -16.98 -12.45 -9.71
N SER A 73 -17.11 -13.40 -8.78
CA SER A 73 -18.03 -13.31 -7.64
C SER A 73 -17.27 -13.55 -6.35
N ILE A 74 -17.10 -12.50 -5.54
CA ILE A 74 -16.28 -12.53 -4.32
C ILE A 74 -17.19 -12.62 -3.08
N PRO A 75 -16.98 -13.58 -2.15
CA PRO A 75 -17.73 -13.65 -0.89
C PRO A 75 -17.31 -12.53 0.08
N HIS A 76 -18.01 -12.37 1.21
CA HIS A 76 -17.48 -11.51 2.28
C HIS A 76 -16.07 -11.95 2.67
N THR A 77 -15.13 -11.01 2.64
CA THR A 77 -13.70 -11.23 2.71
C THR A 77 -13.05 -10.18 3.59
N ALA A 78 -12.23 -10.61 4.54
CA ALA A 78 -11.31 -9.75 5.29
C ALA A 78 -9.89 -9.95 4.75
N GLY A 79 -9.12 -8.86 4.67
CA GLY A 79 -7.72 -8.90 4.22
C GLY A 79 -7.57 -9.52 2.83
N GLY A 80 -8.46 -9.18 1.91
CA GLY A 80 -8.49 -9.76 0.57
C GLY A 80 -7.48 -9.12 -0.36
N ARG A 81 -6.91 -9.90 -1.27
CA ARG A 81 -6.02 -9.43 -2.34
C ARG A 81 -6.51 -9.93 -3.69
N ILE A 82 -6.48 -9.06 -4.69
CA ILE A 82 -6.65 -9.42 -6.10
C ILE A 82 -5.30 -9.27 -6.78
N TYR A 83 -4.60 -10.38 -6.96
CA TYR A 83 -3.32 -10.43 -7.67
C TYR A 83 -3.56 -10.48 -9.17
N LEU A 84 -2.68 -9.83 -9.92
CA LEU A 84 -2.66 -9.81 -11.37
C LEU A 84 -1.23 -10.07 -11.85
N SER A 85 -1.05 -10.94 -12.83
CA SER A 85 0.28 -11.23 -13.42
C SER A 85 0.25 -11.21 -14.94
N TYR A 86 1.37 -10.79 -15.55
CA TYR A 86 1.57 -10.78 -17.00
C TYR A 86 2.24 -12.07 -17.44
N ASN A 87 1.70 -12.68 -18.50
CA ASN A 87 2.21 -13.82 -19.27
C ASN A 87 2.31 -15.16 -18.52
N ASP A 88 2.69 -15.14 -17.24
CA ASP A 88 2.94 -16.31 -16.42
C ASP A 88 2.00 -16.37 -15.20
N LYS A 89 1.66 -17.60 -14.80
CA LYS A 89 0.85 -17.87 -13.60
C LYS A 89 1.69 -17.65 -12.34
N LEU A 90 1.09 -17.06 -11.31
CA LEU A 90 1.67 -17.06 -9.96
C LEU A 90 1.55 -18.43 -9.30
N THR A 91 2.52 -18.73 -8.46
CA THR A 91 2.60 -19.92 -7.61
C THR A 91 2.36 -19.50 -6.16
N PHE A 92 1.38 -20.16 -5.52
CA PHE A 92 1.07 -20.02 -4.11
C PHE A 92 1.33 -21.34 -3.39
N TYR A 93 1.66 -21.27 -2.11
CA TYR A 93 1.82 -22.44 -1.25
C TYR A 93 0.90 -22.37 -0.04
N ILE A 94 0.73 -23.49 0.65
CA ILE A 94 -0.01 -23.61 1.90
C ILE A 94 0.91 -24.21 2.97
N ASN A 95 0.94 -23.58 4.14
CA ASN A 95 1.59 -24.08 5.35
C ASN A 95 0.55 -24.71 6.30
N PRO A 96 0.97 -25.54 7.27
CA PRO A 96 0.07 -26.09 8.30
C PRO A 96 -0.70 -24.98 9.02
N GLY A 97 -1.98 -25.22 9.30
CA GLY A 97 -2.89 -24.20 9.83
C GLY A 97 -4.33 -24.43 9.36
N PRO A 98 -4.65 -24.38 8.04
CA PRO A 98 -3.84 -23.97 6.88
C PRO A 98 -3.49 -22.47 6.89
N ASN A 99 -2.32 -22.10 6.37
CA ASN A 99 -1.92 -20.71 6.15
C ASN A 99 -1.48 -20.51 4.70
N LEU A 100 -2.03 -19.50 4.02
CA LEU A 100 -1.60 -19.16 2.67
C LEU A 100 -0.19 -18.54 2.72
N VAL A 101 0.69 -18.99 1.84
CA VAL A 101 1.99 -18.36 1.58
C VAL A 101 1.84 -17.53 0.34
N GLU A 102 1.96 -16.21 0.51
CA GLU A 102 1.79 -15.23 -0.55
C GLU A 102 3.11 -15.00 -1.32
N PRO A 103 3.07 -14.50 -2.57
CA PRO A 103 4.28 -14.29 -3.37
C PRO A 103 5.24 -13.26 -2.76
N SER A 104 6.53 -13.60 -2.67
CA SER A 104 7.57 -12.68 -2.21
C SER A 104 8.30 -11.98 -3.37
N VAL A 105 8.53 -10.67 -3.24
CA VAL A 105 9.37 -9.89 -4.17
C VAL A 105 10.82 -9.72 -3.71
N THR A 106 11.15 -10.13 -2.48
CA THR A 106 12.48 -9.97 -1.86
C THR A 106 13.18 -11.30 -1.61
N ASN A 107 12.47 -12.44 -1.63
CA ASN A 107 13.12 -13.75 -1.60
C ASN A 107 13.63 -14.14 -3.01
N PRO A 108 14.96 -14.23 -3.25
CA PRO A 108 15.48 -14.55 -4.57
C PRO A 108 15.12 -15.96 -5.07
N SER A 109 14.72 -16.85 -4.17
CA SER A 109 14.30 -18.22 -4.48
C SER A 109 12.79 -18.36 -4.68
N ASP A 110 12.02 -17.28 -4.51
CA ASP A 110 10.57 -17.31 -4.74
C ASP A 110 10.27 -17.64 -6.21
N PRO A 111 9.37 -18.59 -6.51
CA PRO A 111 9.03 -18.96 -7.89
C PRO A 111 8.44 -17.79 -8.71
N ASN A 112 7.93 -16.76 -8.04
CA ASN A 112 7.31 -15.58 -8.64
C ASN A 112 8.30 -14.41 -8.83
N ILE A 113 9.56 -14.55 -8.40
CA ILE A 113 10.54 -13.45 -8.36
C ILE A 113 10.76 -12.80 -9.73
N ASN A 114 10.65 -13.57 -10.82
CA ASN A 114 10.87 -13.12 -12.20
C ASN A 114 9.57 -12.77 -12.96
N ILE A 115 8.41 -12.84 -12.31
CA ILE A 115 7.11 -12.54 -12.93
C ILE A 115 6.77 -11.07 -12.70
N ALA A 116 6.22 -10.39 -13.72
CA ALA A 116 5.64 -9.06 -13.56
C ALA A 116 4.21 -9.20 -13.01
N TRP A 117 4.01 -8.82 -11.75
CA TRP A 117 2.74 -8.95 -11.05
C TRP A 117 2.54 -7.82 -10.05
N GLY A 118 1.30 -7.58 -9.65
CA GLY A 118 0.93 -6.64 -8.61
C GLY A 118 -0.43 -7.03 -8.02
N PHE A 119 -0.92 -6.26 -7.07
CA PHE A 119 -2.22 -6.52 -6.45
C PHE A 119 -2.92 -5.23 -6.01
N CYS A 120 -4.23 -5.34 -5.79
CA CYS A 120 -4.99 -4.40 -4.97
C CYS A 120 -5.57 -5.14 -3.76
N GLU A 121 -5.79 -4.41 -2.69
CA GLU A 121 -6.29 -4.93 -1.42
C GLU A 121 -7.75 -4.53 -1.23
N PHE A 122 -8.50 -5.35 -0.51
CA PHE A 122 -9.88 -5.04 -0.17
C PHE A 122 -10.36 -5.75 1.10
N THR A 123 -11.39 -5.19 1.71
CA THR A 123 -12.27 -5.88 2.65
C THR A 123 -13.71 -5.63 2.22
N TRP A 124 -14.45 -6.72 2.02
CA TRP A 124 -15.88 -6.71 1.71
C TRP A 124 -16.61 -7.40 2.86
N ASN A 125 -17.39 -6.65 3.62
CA ASN A 125 -18.17 -7.17 4.75
C ASN A 125 -19.63 -6.70 4.66
N ALA A 126 -20.44 -7.05 5.66
CA ALA A 126 -21.86 -6.69 5.66
C ALA A 126 -22.13 -5.18 5.75
N GLN A 127 -21.12 -4.35 6.07
CA GLN A 127 -21.26 -2.91 6.25
C GLN A 127 -20.75 -2.11 5.06
N GLN A 128 -19.69 -2.57 4.38
CA GLN A 128 -19.04 -1.81 3.31
C GLN A 128 -18.08 -2.66 2.48
N LEU A 129 -17.76 -2.16 1.28
CA LEU A 129 -16.49 -2.42 0.61
C LEU A 129 -15.51 -1.29 0.96
N TYR A 130 -14.29 -1.67 1.30
CA TYR A 130 -13.11 -0.80 1.27
C TYR A 130 -12.07 -1.46 0.37
N ALA A 131 -11.47 -0.73 -0.55
CA ALA A 131 -10.43 -1.25 -1.43
C ALA A 131 -9.39 -0.19 -1.77
N ASN A 132 -8.12 -0.59 -1.93
CA ASN A 132 -7.00 0.31 -2.19
C ASN A 132 -5.98 -0.33 -3.14
N ILE A 133 -5.21 0.52 -3.83
CA ILE A 133 -3.98 0.10 -4.50
C ILE A 133 -2.83 0.37 -3.53
N SER A 134 -1.93 -0.61 -3.37
CA SER A 134 -0.79 -0.49 -2.47
C SER A 134 0.53 -0.50 -3.23
N TYR A 135 1.40 0.44 -2.86
CA TYR A 135 2.79 0.55 -3.27
C TYR A 135 3.73 0.51 -2.05
N VAL A 136 3.21 0.06 -0.89
CA VAL A 136 3.94 -0.02 0.38
C VAL A 136 5.12 -0.98 0.25
N ASP A 137 4.96 -2.04 -0.55
CA ASP A 137 6.02 -3.00 -0.81
C ASP A 137 6.76 -2.71 -2.12
N PHE A 138 6.03 -2.51 -3.21
CA PHE A 138 6.63 -2.26 -4.52
C PHE A 138 5.61 -1.72 -5.53
N VAL A 139 6.11 -1.17 -6.63
CA VAL A 139 5.36 -0.87 -7.85
C VAL A 139 5.81 -1.83 -8.95
N SER A 140 4.88 -2.44 -9.69
CA SER A 140 5.20 -3.29 -10.85
C SER A 140 4.26 -2.98 -12.01
N ILE A 141 3.20 -3.78 -12.18
CA ILE A 141 2.21 -3.56 -13.24
C ILE A 141 1.18 -2.49 -12.82
N PRO A 142 0.67 -1.67 -13.75
CA PRO A 142 -0.37 -0.69 -13.43
C PRO A 142 -1.69 -1.37 -13.05
N ILE A 143 -2.29 -0.94 -11.93
CA ILE A 143 -3.61 -1.37 -11.48
C ILE A 143 -4.42 -0.11 -11.19
N ALA A 144 -5.70 -0.11 -11.60
CA ALA A 144 -6.68 0.91 -11.28
C ALA A 144 -7.90 0.23 -10.65
N ILE A 145 -8.58 0.92 -9.74
CA ILE A 145 -9.80 0.43 -9.09
C ILE A 145 -10.94 1.44 -9.23
N GLU A 146 -12.15 0.92 -9.38
CA GLU A 146 -13.39 1.70 -9.44
C GLU A 146 -14.49 0.99 -8.65
N LEU A 147 -15.36 1.76 -8.01
CA LEU A 147 -16.47 1.27 -7.23
C LEU A 147 -17.75 2.01 -7.60
N ASP A 148 -18.67 1.29 -8.25
CA ASP A 148 -20.03 1.75 -8.48
C ASP A 148 -20.90 1.39 -7.28
N THR A 149 -21.77 2.31 -6.87
CA THR A 149 -22.70 2.13 -5.74
C THR A 149 -24.14 2.00 -6.20
N ASP A 150 -25.00 1.39 -5.37
CA ASP A 150 -26.44 1.33 -5.64
C ASP A 150 -27.10 2.72 -5.59
N SER A 151 -26.54 3.64 -4.80
CA SER A 151 -26.90 5.07 -4.82
C SER A 151 -26.51 5.81 -6.10
N GLY A 152 -25.77 5.18 -7.01
CA GLY A 152 -25.40 5.74 -8.32
C GLY A 152 -24.13 6.58 -8.34
N ALA A 153 -23.31 6.51 -7.29
CA ALA A 153 -21.97 7.12 -7.27
C ALA A 153 -20.94 6.15 -7.89
N THR A 154 -19.89 6.73 -8.47
CA THR A 154 -18.71 6.00 -8.95
C THR A 154 -17.47 6.61 -8.30
N LEU A 155 -16.75 5.83 -7.50
CA LEU A 155 -15.49 6.20 -6.86
C LEU A 155 -14.35 5.54 -7.63
N SER A 156 -13.20 6.20 -7.77
CA SER A 156 -12.08 5.62 -8.51
C SER A 156 -10.71 6.02 -7.92
N VAL A 157 -9.74 5.15 -8.18
CA VAL A 157 -8.30 5.38 -8.03
C VAL A 157 -7.65 4.91 -9.32
N LYS A 158 -6.97 5.82 -10.01
CA LYS A 158 -6.58 5.62 -11.41
C LYS A 158 -5.27 4.85 -11.56
N GLY A 159 -4.46 4.77 -10.52
CA GLY A 159 -3.15 4.13 -10.59
C GLY A 159 -2.21 4.83 -11.56
N THR A 160 -1.21 4.10 -12.06
CA THR A 160 -0.23 4.60 -13.02
C THR A 160 -0.65 4.40 -14.48
N ARG A 161 -0.01 5.14 -15.40
CA ARG A 161 -0.09 4.90 -16.86
C ARG A 161 0.63 3.61 -17.25
N SER A 162 0.49 3.18 -18.50
CA SER A 162 1.18 1.96 -18.98
C SER A 162 2.70 2.02 -18.84
N ASN A 163 3.29 3.22 -18.93
CA ASN A 163 4.72 3.49 -18.71
C ASN A 163 5.07 3.90 -17.27
N GLY A 164 4.18 3.67 -16.29
CA GLY A 164 4.33 4.10 -14.91
C GLY A 164 5.62 3.61 -14.26
N LEU A 165 5.89 2.31 -14.34
CA LEU A 165 7.11 1.72 -13.77
C LEU A 165 8.38 2.32 -14.39
N GLN A 166 8.40 2.56 -15.70
CA GLN A 166 9.54 3.20 -16.37
C GLN A 166 9.72 4.64 -15.90
N THR A 167 8.63 5.38 -15.70
CA THR A 167 8.65 6.75 -15.18
C THR A 167 9.23 6.78 -13.76
N ILE A 168 8.82 5.85 -12.91
CA ILE A 168 9.32 5.71 -11.54
C ILE A 168 10.80 5.33 -11.53
N ALA A 169 11.20 4.33 -12.33
CA ALA A 169 12.60 3.93 -12.44
C ALA A 169 13.51 5.08 -12.91
N ASN A 170 13.05 5.90 -13.85
CA ASN A 170 13.77 7.10 -14.28
C ASN A 170 13.88 8.12 -13.14
N GLY A 171 12.78 8.37 -12.41
CA GLY A 171 12.78 9.28 -11.26
C GLY A 171 13.73 8.84 -10.15
N LEU A 172 13.73 7.55 -9.80
CA LEU A 172 14.64 6.98 -8.79
C LEU A 172 16.11 7.08 -9.23
N THR A 173 16.39 6.82 -10.51
CA THR A 173 17.74 6.98 -11.07
C THR A 173 18.20 8.43 -11.00
N GLN A 174 17.34 9.38 -11.39
CA GLN A 174 17.65 10.81 -11.32
C GLN A 174 17.86 11.28 -9.87
N GLN A 175 17.04 10.78 -8.94
CA GLN A 175 17.18 11.12 -7.53
C GLN A 175 18.53 10.65 -6.98
N SER A 176 18.93 9.40 -7.24
CA SER A 176 20.26 8.89 -6.87
C SER A 176 21.40 9.74 -7.41
N GLN A 177 21.28 10.25 -8.63
CA GLN A 177 22.28 11.14 -9.22
C GLN A 177 22.31 12.52 -8.53
N SER A 178 21.17 12.97 -8.01
CA SER A 178 21.03 14.27 -7.37
C SER A 178 21.59 14.31 -5.95
N ASP A 179 21.37 13.28 -5.14
CA ASP A 179 21.71 13.28 -3.71
C ASP A 179 22.78 12.23 -3.33
N GLY A 180 23.19 11.38 -4.28
CA GLY A 180 24.15 10.31 -4.06
C GLY A 180 23.60 9.14 -3.23
N GLN A 181 22.30 9.13 -2.91
CA GLN A 181 21.65 8.07 -2.13
C GLN A 181 21.22 6.90 -3.01
N GLY A 182 21.00 5.73 -2.40
CA GLY A 182 20.79 4.46 -3.09
C GLY A 182 19.41 4.24 -3.76
N TRP A 183 18.66 5.28 -4.13
CA TRP A 183 17.32 5.15 -4.74
C TRP A 183 17.26 4.25 -5.99
N SER A 184 18.28 4.28 -6.84
CA SER A 184 18.37 3.42 -8.03
C SER A 184 18.48 1.93 -7.69
N SER A 185 18.96 1.59 -6.49
CA SER A 185 19.05 0.20 -6.02
C SER A 185 17.68 -0.41 -5.71
N LEU A 186 16.62 0.41 -5.63
CA LEU A 186 15.24 -0.06 -5.50
C LEU A 186 14.69 -0.62 -6.81
N ILE A 187 15.36 -0.38 -7.94
CA ILE A 187 14.90 -0.81 -9.27
C ILE A 187 15.31 -2.27 -9.51
N VAL A 188 14.33 -3.14 -9.66
CA VAL A 188 14.53 -4.57 -9.92
C VAL A 188 14.28 -4.88 -11.39
N LYS A 189 15.23 -5.58 -12.00
CA LYS A 189 15.16 -6.07 -13.38
C LYS A 189 15.23 -7.60 -13.39
N ASN A 190 14.61 -8.23 -14.38
CA ASN A 190 14.80 -9.65 -14.62
C ASN A 190 16.19 -9.94 -15.20
N SER A 191 16.52 -11.23 -15.34
CA SER A 191 17.79 -11.70 -15.93
C SER A 191 18.05 -11.22 -17.36
N SER A 192 17.00 -10.83 -18.10
CA SER A 192 17.09 -10.27 -19.45
C SER A 192 17.27 -8.74 -19.46
N GLY A 193 17.31 -8.10 -18.28
CA GLY A 193 17.46 -6.65 -18.14
C GLY A 193 16.16 -5.85 -18.22
N ASN A 194 15.00 -6.51 -18.35
CA ASN A 194 13.70 -5.84 -18.38
C ASN A 194 13.28 -5.42 -16.97
N LEU A 195 12.69 -4.24 -16.82
CA LEU A 195 12.12 -3.78 -15.55
C LEU A 195 11.02 -4.73 -15.08
N LEU A 196 11.11 -5.17 -13.82
CA LEU A 196 10.06 -5.97 -13.17
C LEU A 196 9.28 -5.13 -12.17
N ARG A 197 9.99 -4.40 -11.31
CA ARG A 197 9.39 -3.63 -10.22
C ARG A 197 10.35 -2.58 -9.67
N ALA A 198 9.80 -1.64 -8.91
CA ALA A 198 10.53 -0.74 -8.03
C ALA A 198 10.11 -1.06 -6.60
N LEU A 199 11.04 -1.50 -5.75
CA LEU A 199 10.80 -1.78 -4.34
C LEU A 199 10.58 -0.47 -3.58
N SER A 200 9.77 -0.52 -2.52
CA SER A 200 9.76 0.55 -1.53
C SER A 200 11.08 0.58 -0.74
N PRO A 201 11.41 1.69 -0.05
CA PRO A 201 12.60 1.74 0.79
C PRO A 201 12.63 0.63 1.85
N ASN A 202 11.47 0.29 2.43
CA ASN A 202 11.36 -0.79 3.42
C ASN A 202 11.78 -2.14 2.80
N GLN A 203 11.26 -2.48 1.62
CA GLN A 203 11.61 -3.73 0.93
C GLN A 203 13.05 -3.72 0.42
N GLY A 204 13.56 -2.59 -0.08
CA GLY A 204 14.98 -2.48 -0.45
C GLY A 204 15.94 -2.69 0.73
N MET A 205 15.51 -2.35 1.94
CA MET A 205 16.28 -2.59 3.17
C MET A 205 16.22 -4.04 3.67
N VAL A 206 15.27 -4.85 3.20
CA VAL A 206 15.28 -6.31 3.44
C VAL A 206 16.48 -6.94 2.75
N ASP A 207 16.73 -6.57 1.48
CA ASP A 207 17.85 -7.08 0.69
C ASP A 207 19.19 -6.46 1.12
N ASN A 208 19.19 -5.16 1.43
CA ASN A 208 20.37 -4.44 1.89
C ASN A 208 20.04 -3.61 3.13
N ALA A 209 20.28 -4.18 4.32
CA ALA A 209 20.00 -3.53 5.59
C ALA A 209 20.71 -2.17 5.81
N ASN A 210 21.78 -1.87 5.04
CA ASN A 210 22.50 -0.60 5.10
C ASN A 210 22.02 0.42 4.05
N LEU A 211 21.05 0.06 3.20
CA LEU A 211 20.45 1.00 2.25
C LEU A 211 19.79 2.16 3.03
N PHE A 212 20.12 3.39 2.64
CA PHE A 212 19.67 4.62 3.32
C PHE A 212 20.09 4.74 4.80
N LYS A 213 21.13 4.03 5.25
CA LYS A 213 21.63 4.18 6.61
C LYS A 213 21.86 5.67 6.93
N ASP A 214 21.27 6.12 8.04
CA ASP A 214 21.34 7.50 8.57
C ASP A 214 20.80 8.61 7.64
N TYR A 215 20.10 8.27 6.55
CA TYR A 215 19.60 9.24 5.56
C TYR A 215 18.70 10.33 6.17
N TYR A 216 17.82 9.97 7.10
CA TYR A 216 16.92 10.90 7.78
C TYR A 216 17.55 11.62 8.98
N ASP A 217 18.71 11.19 9.48
CA ASP A 217 19.26 11.68 10.75
C ASP A 217 19.41 13.22 10.78
N PRO A 218 19.93 13.89 9.73
CA PRO A 218 20.02 15.34 9.73
C PRO A 218 18.66 16.05 9.79
N TYR A 219 17.62 15.48 9.18
CA TYR A 219 16.27 16.02 9.22
C TYR A 219 15.63 15.81 10.61
N VAL A 220 15.77 14.61 11.17
CA VAL A 220 15.29 14.27 12.53
C VAL A 220 15.94 15.20 13.57
N ASP A 221 17.23 15.48 13.45
CA ASP A 221 17.95 16.40 14.33
C ASP A 221 17.39 17.82 14.28
N GLN A 222 17.09 18.33 13.09
CA GLN A 222 16.48 19.65 12.90
C GLN A 222 15.06 19.71 13.47
N VAL A 223 14.26 18.67 13.23
CA VAL A 223 12.90 18.53 13.80
C VAL A 223 12.98 18.57 15.33
N TRP A 224 13.88 17.79 15.93
CA TRP A 224 14.05 17.77 17.38
C TRP A 224 14.51 19.13 17.92
N GLN A 225 15.39 19.82 17.20
CA GLN A 225 15.87 21.13 17.61
C GLN A 225 14.75 22.19 17.55
N LYS A 226 13.91 22.18 16.51
CA LYS A 226 12.76 23.09 16.37
C LYS A 226 11.77 22.90 17.52
N TYR A 227 11.38 21.66 17.81
CA TYR A 227 10.35 21.37 18.81
C TYR A 227 10.82 21.43 20.27
N LYS A 228 12.07 21.82 20.55
CA LYS A 228 12.50 22.18 21.91
C LYS A 228 11.85 23.47 22.42
N THR A 229 11.48 24.37 21.50
CA THR A 229 10.94 25.70 21.84
C THR A 229 9.60 25.98 21.18
N THR A 230 9.19 25.14 20.22
CA THR A 230 7.93 25.26 19.49
C THR A 230 7.00 24.13 19.87
N THR A 231 5.73 24.44 20.12
CA THR A 231 4.70 23.41 20.39
C THR A 231 4.23 22.79 19.10
N MET A 232 4.32 21.47 19.01
CA MET A 232 3.68 20.66 17.99
C MET A 232 2.23 20.40 18.39
N THR A 233 1.31 20.43 17.42
CA THR A 233 -0.10 20.09 17.60
C THR A 233 -0.52 19.05 16.56
N ILE A 234 -1.12 17.94 16.99
CA ILE A 234 -1.56 16.84 16.13
C ILE A 234 -3.05 16.58 16.37
N ASP A 235 -3.87 16.69 15.34
CA ASP A 235 -5.24 16.20 15.35
C ASP A 235 -5.28 14.68 15.21
N THR A 236 -5.74 14.00 16.26
CA THR A 236 -5.79 12.54 16.32
C THR A 236 -7.26 12.08 16.38
N PRO A 237 -7.78 11.38 15.36
CA PRO A 237 -9.15 10.88 15.38
C PRO A 237 -9.42 10.02 16.61
N GLY A 238 -10.55 10.26 17.27
CA GLY A 238 -10.96 9.57 18.49
C GLY A 238 -10.30 10.07 19.78
N ALA A 239 -9.08 10.60 19.73
CA ALA A 239 -8.35 11.11 20.88
C ALA A 239 -8.28 12.66 20.95
N GLY A 240 -8.74 13.34 19.90
CA GLY A 240 -8.77 14.79 19.81
C GLY A 240 -7.39 15.38 19.51
N THR A 241 -7.23 16.67 19.80
CA THR A 241 -5.97 17.36 19.55
C THR A 241 -4.96 17.06 20.65
N VAL A 242 -3.81 16.50 20.26
CA VAL A 242 -2.64 16.25 21.10
C VAL A 242 -1.63 17.36 20.88
N SER A 243 -0.89 17.77 21.90
CA SER A 243 0.17 18.77 21.74
C SER A 243 1.37 18.50 22.63
N GLY A 244 2.52 19.04 22.24
CA GLY A 244 3.76 18.70 22.92
C GLY A 244 5.00 19.35 22.37
N GLN A 245 6.12 19.05 23.01
CA GLN A 245 7.45 19.59 22.72
C GLN A 245 8.52 18.54 23.03
N VAL A 246 9.73 18.74 22.52
CA VAL A 246 10.92 18.01 22.95
C VAL A 246 11.31 18.49 24.33
N THR A 247 11.36 17.58 25.30
CA THR A 247 11.68 17.91 26.69
C THR A 247 13.17 17.72 27.00
N ASN A 248 13.60 18.07 28.21
CA ASN A 248 15.00 17.99 28.65
C ASN A 248 15.57 16.57 28.63
N ASP A 249 14.72 15.53 28.64
CA ASP A 249 15.15 14.13 28.51
C ASP A 249 15.44 13.71 27.05
N GLY A 250 15.30 14.64 26.10
CA GLY A 250 15.56 14.42 24.68
C GLY A 250 14.42 13.79 23.89
N ASN A 251 13.28 13.49 24.53
CA ASN A 251 12.11 12.92 23.85
C ASN A 251 11.10 14.00 23.46
N LEU A 252 10.46 13.83 22.30
CA LEU A 252 9.23 14.51 21.97
C LEU A 252 8.11 13.95 22.86
N THR A 253 7.59 14.77 23.76
CA THR A 253 6.49 14.40 24.66
C THR A 253 5.21 15.05 24.16
N LEU A 254 4.27 14.23 23.71
CA LEU A 254 2.95 14.60 23.19
C LEU A 254 1.91 14.15 24.21
N ASN A 255 1.33 15.10 24.96
CA ASN A 255 0.63 14.84 26.21
C ASN A 255 1.48 14.01 27.19
N ASN A 256 1.11 12.75 27.45
CA ASN A 256 1.84 11.82 28.32
C ASN A 256 2.71 10.82 27.54
N GLU A 257 2.61 10.79 26.22
CA GLU A 257 3.34 9.85 25.37
C GLU A 257 4.69 10.39 24.95
N LYS A 258 5.72 9.53 25.03
CA LYS A 258 7.10 9.87 24.68
C LYS A 258 7.52 9.19 23.38
N PHE A 259 8.15 9.96 22.53
CA PHE A 259 8.75 9.51 21.28
C PHE A 259 10.23 9.89 21.28
N SER A 260 11.09 8.88 21.20
CA SER A 260 12.52 9.08 20.94
C SER A 260 12.73 9.50 19.48
N LYS A 261 13.93 9.98 19.13
CA LYS A 261 14.31 10.20 17.74
C LYS A 261 14.13 8.90 16.95
N PRO A 262 13.37 8.88 15.84
CA PRO A 262 13.32 7.72 14.97
C PRO A 262 14.60 7.62 14.13
N SER A 263 15.03 6.40 13.85
CA SER A 263 16.01 6.13 12.80
C SER A 263 15.36 6.19 11.42
N THR A 264 16.18 6.20 10.36
CA THR A 264 15.69 6.05 8.98
C THR A 264 14.82 4.80 8.79
N ARG A 265 15.22 3.67 9.40
CA ARG A 265 14.47 2.43 9.32
C ARG A 265 13.09 2.57 9.95
N ASP A 266 13.01 3.17 11.15
CA ASP A 266 11.74 3.38 11.84
C ASP A 266 10.78 4.22 10.99
N ILE A 267 11.28 5.26 10.31
CA ILE A 267 10.47 6.13 9.45
C ILE A 267 9.89 5.35 8.27
N PHE A 268 10.71 4.57 7.56
CA PHE A 268 10.25 3.84 6.38
C PHE A 268 9.36 2.64 6.72
N SER A 269 9.62 1.92 7.82
CA SER A 269 8.89 0.70 8.18
C SER A 269 7.66 0.96 9.04
N ALA A 270 7.65 2.05 9.82
CA ALA A 270 6.57 2.44 10.72
C ALA A 270 6.13 1.34 11.72
N ASN A 271 7.07 0.43 12.07
CA ASN A 271 6.80 -0.72 12.94
C ASN A 271 7.86 -0.95 14.02
N SER A 272 8.89 -0.12 14.10
CA SER A 272 9.96 -0.24 15.09
C SER A 272 10.25 1.09 15.80
N GLY A 273 11.08 1.02 16.85
CA GLY A 273 11.51 2.20 17.60
C GLY A 273 10.32 3.00 18.14
N PRO A 274 10.27 4.33 17.94
CA PRO A 274 9.17 5.16 18.42
C PRO A 274 7.83 4.90 17.70
N PHE A 275 7.81 4.11 16.61
CA PHE A 275 6.61 3.78 15.86
C PHE A 275 6.12 2.33 16.06
N ALA A 276 6.70 1.59 17.00
CA ALA A 276 6.12 0.33 17.45
C ALA A 276 4.81 0.59 18.20
N THR A 277 3.74 -0.10 17.78
CA THR A 277 2.43 -0.06 18.46
C THR A 277 2.47 -0.90 19.74
N GLY A 278 1.54 -0.61 20.65
CA GLY A 278 1.45 -1.31 21.92
C GLY A 278 0.05 -1.26 22.49
N SER A 279 -0.10 -1.45 23.80
CA SER A 279 -1.41 -1.42 24.47
C SER A 279 -1.96 -0.01 24.69
N ASP A 280 -1.14 1.04 24.53
CA ASP A 280 -1.58 2.43 24.73
C ASP A 280 -2.30 2.96 23.48
N SER A 281 -3.59 3.28 23.64
CA SER A 281 -4.43 3.73 22.53
C SER A 281 -4.09 5.14 22.05
N LEU A 282 -3.63 6.03 22.94
CA LEU A 282 -3.22 7.38 22.56
C LEU A 282 -1.95 7.31 21.71
N ARG A 283 -0.99 6.47 22.12
CA ARG A 283 0.22 6.22 21.34
C ARG A 283 -0.12 5.72 19.93
N ASN A 284 -0.98 4.71 19.83
CA ASN A 284 -1.38 4.13 18.56
C ASN A 284 -2.16 5.13 17.68
N ALA A 285 -2.84 6.11 18.27
CA ALA A 285 -3.49 7.19 17.53
C ALA A 285 -2.50 8.26 17.01
N ILE A 286 -1.39 8.51 17.73
CA ILE A 286 -0.36 9.48 17.35
C ILE A 286 0.58 8.93 16.26
N ILE A 287 1.00 7.66 16.39
CA ILE A 287 2.02 7.03 15.53
C ILE A 287 1.77 7.28 14.02
N PRO A 288 0.55 7.02 13.48
CA PRO A 288 0.31 7.20 12.06
C PRO A 288 0.58 8.62 11.59
N ARG A 289 0.13 9.61 12.37
CA ARG A 289 0.29 11.03 12.04
C ARG A 289 1.76 11.38 12.02
N LEU A 290 2.47 11.12 13.12
CA LEU A 290 3.87 11.50 13.24
C LEU A 290 4.73 10.84 12.14
N ASN A 291 4.51 9.55 11.85
CA ASN A 291 5.24 8.85 10.79
C ASN A 291 4.92 9.40 9.38
N ALA A 292 3.67 9.74 9.09
CA ALA A 292 3.30 10.37 7.82
C ALA A 292 4.00 11.72 7.61
N GLU A 293 4.09 12.55 8.65
CA GLU A 293 4.76 13.86 8.57
C GLU A 293 6.29 13.75 8.42
N PHE A 294 6.90 12.66 8.91
CA PHE A 294 8.29 12.33 8.59
C PHE A 294 8.47 11.96 7.13
N ASN A 295 7.66 11.01 6.63
CA ASN A 295 7.73 10.56 5.24
C ASN A 295 7.48 11.70 4.24
N ARG A 296 6.55 12.62 4.56
CA ARG A 296 6.23 13.80 3.75
C ARG A 296 7.12 15.01 4.03
N SER A 297 8.08 14.89 4.96
CA SER A 297 9.02 15.94 5.35
C SER A 297 8.37 17.30 5.65
N THR A 298 7.30 17.32 6.44
CA THR A 298 6.48 18.51 6.73
C THR A 298 6.73 19.11 8.12
N LEU A 299 7.38 18.37 9.01
CA LEU A 299 7.65 18.74 10.41
C LEU A 299 8.48 20.04 10.54
N LEU A 300 9.23 20.44 9.51
CA LEU A 300 9.91 21.75 9.48
C LEU A 300 9.06 22.87 8.86
N LYS A 301 7.99 22.54 8.13
CA LYS A 301 7.17 23.49 7.36
C LYS A 301 5.97 24.04 8.11
N THR A 302 5.44 23.32 9.10
CA THR A 302 4.29 23.72 9.91
C THR A 302 4.44 23.19 11.34
N ASP A 303 3.53 23.58 12.23
CA ASP A 303 3.46 23.12 13.62
C ASP A 303 2.13 22.44 13.96
N SER A 304 1.22 22.37 13.00
CA SER A 304 -0.10 21.71 13.11
C SER A 304 -0.23 20.61 12.07
N PHE A 305 -0.61 19.42 12.55
CA PHE A 305 -0.65 18.19 11.78
C PHE A 305 -2.02 17.49 11.90
N PRO A 306 -2.48 16.76 10.86
CA PRO A 306 -1.79 16.49 9.61
C PRO A 306 -1.54 17.73 8.74
N ALA A 307 -0.39 17.82 8.07
CA ALA A 307 -0.07 19.00 7.26
C ALA A 307 -0.91 19.03 5.97
N PRO A 308 -1.16 20.22 5.39
CA PRO A 308 -1.79 20.34 4.08
C PRO A 308 -0.87 19.82 2.96
N GLU A 309 -1.49 19.22 1.93
CA GLU A 309 -0.82 18.55 0.80
C GLU A 309 0.22 19.42 0.09
N ASN A 310 -0.02 20.72 -0.02
CA ASN A 310 0.89 21.63 -0.71
C ASN A 310 2.26 21.73 -0.03
N LEU A 311 2.44 21.23 1.20
CA LEU A 311 3.72 21.21 1.92
C LEU A 311 4.49 19.89 1.77
N TYR A 312 3.91 18.87 1.14
CA TYR A 312 4.49 17.54 1.09
C TYR A 312 5.76 17.50 0.23
N TYR A 313 6.76 16.76 0.70
CA TYR A 313 8.02 16.45 0.03
C TYR A 313 8.83 17.66 -0.45
N GLN A 314 8.74 18.79 0.27
CA GLN A 314 9.46 20.02 -0.06
C GLN A 314 10.88 20.11 0.52
N GLU A 315 11.25 19.21 1.43
CA GLU A 315 12.61 19.16 1.97
C GLU A 315 13.52 18.31 1.08
N THR A 316 14.82 18.55 1.20
CA THR A 316 15.84 17.77 0.50
C THR A 316 15.92 16.34 1.01
N ILE A 317 15.73 16.13 2.32
CA ILE A 317 15.61 14.81 2.94
C ILE A 317 14.13 14.52 3.13
N THR A 318 13.62 13.59 2.32
CA THR A 318 12.21 13.16 2.32
C THR A 318 12.07 11.75 1.74
N ASN A 319 10.87 11.17 1.76
CA ASN A 319 10.62 9.89 1.12
C ASN A 319 10.48 10.12 -0.40
N HIS A 320 11.61 10.10 -1.11
CA HIS A 320 11.62 10.33 -2.55
C HIS A 320 10.95 9.21 -3.35
N TYR A 321 10.94 7.97 -2.84
CA TYR A 321 10.12 6.91 -3.44
C TYR A 321 8.65 7.31 -3.46
N ALA A 322 8.06 7.67 -2.32
CA ALA A 322 6.67 8.10 -2.25
C ALA A 322 6.39 9.32 -3.14
N ARG A 323 7.25 10.37 -3.07
CA ARG A 323 7.15 11.56 -3.93
C ARG A 323 7.07 11.21 -5.42
N ILE A 324 7.94 10.31 -5.88
CA ILE A 324 8.04 9.90 -7.29
C ILE A 324 6.84 9.03 -7.69
N VAL A 325 6.42 8.11 -6.81
CA VAL A 325 5.27 7.22 -7.05
C VAL A 325 3.98 8.03 -7.14
N HIS A 326 3.69 8.94 -6.21
CA HIS A 326 2.53 9.84 -6.31
C HIS A 326 2.54 10.63 -7.62
N ALA A 327 3.68 11.24 -7.98
CA ALA A 327 3.81 11.99 -9.22
C ALA A 327 3.60 11.15 -10.50
N ALA A 328 3.85 9.84 -10.45
CA ALA A 328 3.64 8.92 -11.56
C ALA A 328 2.19 8.41 -11.67
N ASN A 329 1.40 8.49 -10.59
CA ASN A 329 -0.01 8.13 -10.60
C ASN A 329 -0.84 9.22 -11.29
N VAL A 330 -1.86 8.82 -12.05
CA VAL A 330 -2.65 9.70 -12.90
C VAL A 330 -3.45 10.73 -12.09
N ASP A 331 -3.92 10.33 -10.91
CA ASP A 331 -4.64 11.16 -9.96
C ASP A 331 -3.80 11.56 -8.74
N GLY A 332 -2.50 11.24 -8.73
CA GLY A 332 -1.61 11.49 -7.60
C GLY A 332 -1.74 10.51 -6.44
N ARG A 333 -2.64 9.52 -6.51
CA ARG A 333 -3.04 8.68 -5.38
C ARG A 333 -2.49 7.26 -5.45
N GLY A 334 -2.22 6.68 -4.29
CA GLY A 334 -1.78 5.29 -4.10
C GLY A 334 -0.90 5.16 -2.86
N TYR A 335 -0.98 4.02 -2.18
CA TYR A 335 -0.42 3.84 -0.84
C TYR A 335 1.11 3.67 -0.91
N ALA A 336 1.90 4.74 -0.86
CA ALA A 336 3.35 4.68 -1.10
C ALA A 336 4.20 4.69 0.18
N SER A 337 3.56 4.79 1.34
CA SER A 337 4.15 4.67 2.69
C SER A 337 3.11 4.13 3.69
N PRO A 338 3.49 3.53 4.84
CA PRO A 338 2.56 2.80 5.72
C PRO A 338 1.36 3.58 6.27
N TYR A 339 1.42 4.92 6.31
CA TYR A 339 0.35 5.78 6.81
C TYR A 339 -0.01 6.91 5.84
N ASP A 340 -0.02 6.61 4.54
CA ASP A 340 -0.40 7.58 3.51
C ASP A 340 -1.87 8.00 3.55
N ASP A 341 -2.69 7.25 4.29
CA ASP A 341 -4.10 7.52 4.56
C ASP A 341 -4.31 8.69 5.52
N VAL A 342 -3.27 9.09 6.27
CA VAL A 342 -3.30 10.29 7.11
C VAL A 342 -3.55 11.50 6.23
N THR A 343 -4.68 12.14 6.44
CA THR A 343 -5.13 13.31 5.68
C THR A 343 -5.68 14.35 6.66
N PRO A 344 -5.40 15.66 6.48
CA PRO A 344 -6.03 16.68 7.30
C PRO A 344 -7.56 16.64 7.10
N ALA A 345 -8.32 17.11 8.10
CA ALA A 345 -9.77 17.18 8.00
C ALA A 345 -10.22 17.97 6.75
N GLY A 346 -11.02 17.34 5.90
CA GLY A 346 -11.47 17.91 4.61
C GLY A 346 -10.40 17.96 3.51
N GLY A 347 -9.23 17.37 3.73
CA GLY A 347 -8.15 17.23 2.75
C GLY A 347 -8.41 16.16 1.69
N VAL A 348 -7.47 16.04 0.76
CA VAL A 348 -7.50 15.04 -0.32
C VAL A 348 -6.73 13.80 0.13
N ASP A 349 -7.38 12.64 0.08
CA ASP A 349 -6.73 11.34 0.32
C ASP A 349 -5.61 11.09 -0.70
N GLN A 350 -4.42 10.77 -0.20
CA GLN A 350 -3.27 10.39 -1.01
C GLN A 350 -3.10 8.87 -1.13
N SER A 351 -3.70 8.10 -0.23
CA SER A 351 -3.47 6.65 -0.15
C SER A 351 -4.13 5.84 -1.26
N GLY A 352 -5.11 6.40 -1.95
CA GLY A 352 -5.69 5.76 -3.13
C GLY A 352 -6.62 4.60 -2.77
N PHE A 353 -7.66 4.92 -1.98
CA PHE A 353 -8.76 4.01 -1.69
C PHE A 353 -10.10 4.41 -2.32
N VAL A 354 -11.02 3.46 -2.37
CA VAL A 354 -12.46 3.64 -2.59
C VAL A 354 -13.21 2.92 -1.46
N ASN A 355 -14.31 3.49 -0.98
CA ASN A 355 -15.17 2.81 -0.03
C ASN A 355 -16.64 3.19 -0.19
N ALA A 356 -17.53 2.24 0.03
CA ALA A 356 -18.97 2.48 0.03
C ALA A 356 -19.70 1.45 0.89
N GLY A 357 -20.78 1.87 1.55
CA GLY A 357 -21.67 0.98 2.32
C GLY A 357 -22.67 0.21 1.46
N ASP A 358 -22.84 0.61 0.20
CA ASP A 358 -23.80 0.09 -0.77
C ASP A 358 -23.10 -0.30 -2.11
N PRO A 359 -22.02 -1.10 -2.07
CA PRO A 359 -21.26 -1.41 -3.27
C PRO A 359 -22.07 -2.29 -4.24
N LYS A 360 -22.07 -1.91 -5.51
CA LYS A 360 -22.81 -2.58 -6.57
C LYS A 360 -21.88 -3.38 -7.49
N VAL A 361 -20.82 -2.73 -7.98
CA VAL A 361 -19.79 -3.35 -8.81
C VAL A 361 -18.43 -2.82 -8.39
N PHE A 362 -17.51 -3.72 -8.10
CA PHE A 362 -16.10 -3.39 -7.92
C PHE A 362 -15.35 -3.71 -9.22
N THR A 363 -14.63 -2.76 -9.79
CA THR A 363 -13.89 -2.95 -11.04
C THR A 363 -12.40 -2.81 -10.78
N VAL A 364 -11.63 -3.83 -11.16
CA VAL A 364 -10.16 -3.83 -11.12
C VAL A 364 -9.64 -3.88 -12.55
N THR A 365 -8.90 -2.86 -12.94
CA THR A 365 -8.34 -2.74 -14.29
C THR A 365 -6.83 -2.86 -14.25
N VAL A 366 -6.27 -3.69 -15.13
CA VAL A 366 -4.82 -3.88 -15.25
C VAL A 366 -4.26 -3.23 -16.51
N GLY A 367 -3.10 -2.57 -16.42
CA GLY A 367 -2.28 -2.16 -17.56
C GLY A 367 -2.30 -0.68 -17.97
N GLY A 368 -3.19 0.13 -17.38
CA GLY A 368 -3.08 1.59 -17.41
C GLY A 368 -3.26 2.30 -18.77
N ARG A 369 -3.43 1.56 -19.88
CA ARG A 369 -3.48 2.15 -21.24
C ARG A 369 -4.62 3.14 -21.45
N GLN A 370 -5.71 2.99 -20.71
CA GLN A 370 -6.84 3.94 -20.72
C GLN A 370 -6.45 5.36 -20.29
N TYR A 371 -5.28 5.54 -19.68
CA TYR A 371 -4.77 6.84 -19.23
C TYR A 371 -3.57 7.36 -20.04
N ASP A 372 -3.15 6.67 -21.10
CA ASP A 372 -1.96 7.08 -21.87
C ASP A 372 -2.20 8.38 -22.66
N ASN A 373 -3.45 8.64 -23.06
CA ASN A 373 -3.85 9.83 -23.82
C ASN A 373 -4.54 10.89 -22.96
N THR A 374 -4.62 10.71 -21.63
CA THR A 374 -5.19 11.73 -20.75
C THR A 374 -4.14 12.80 -20.46
N SER A 375 -4.41 14.03 -20.94
CA SER A 375 -3.70 15.22 -20.44
C SER A 375 -3.79 15.25 -18.92
N THR A 376 -2.72 15.62 -18.24
CA THR A 376 -2.68 15.85 -16.78
C THR A 376 -3.69 16.95 -16.41
N SER A 377 -4.97 16.60 -16.32
CA SER A 377 -5.98 17.48 -15.76
C SER A 377 -5.71 17.55 -14.27
N THR A 378 -5.39 18.76 -13.78
CA THR A 378 -5.42 19.13 -12.36
C THR A 378 -6.50 18.34 -11.61
N ALA A 379 -6.08 17.68 -10.52
CA ALA A 379 -6.88 16.86 -9.63
C ALA A 379 -8.35 17.28 -9.62
N SER A 380 -9.25 16.39 -10.03
CA SER A 380 -10.67 16.63 -9.92
C SER A 380 -11.03 16.82 -8.45
N LYS A 381 -11.39 18.03 -8.04
CA LYS A 381 -12.13 18.26 -6.80
C LYS A 381 -13.46 17.49 -6.90
N ARG A 382 -13.72 16.53 -5.99
CA ARG A 382 -15.02 15.95 -5.54
C ARG A 382 -14.82 14.52 -5.03
N GLN A 383 -15.58 13.94 -4.10
CA GLN A 383 -16.66 14.35 -3.19
C GLN A 383 -16.20 14.02 -1.76
N GLY A 384 -16.67 14.78 -0.76
CA GLY A 384 -16.35 14.54 0.65
C GLY A 384 -16.78 13.14 1.09
N GLY A 385 -15.81 12.23 1.19
CA GLY A 385 -15.95 10.99 1.94
C GLY A 385 -15.78 11.27 3.42
N THR A 386 -16.64 10.69 4.24
CA THR A 386 -16.50 10.71 5.69
C THR A 386 -15.16 10.07 6.07
N VAL A 387 -14.35 10.77 6.86
CA VAL A 387 -13.17 10.19 7.51
C VAL A 387 -13.63 8.92 8.23
N CYS A 388 -13.09 7.77 7.85
CA CYS A 388 -13.42 6.52 8.51
C CYS A 388 -12.83 6.57 9.92
N ASN A 389 -13.65 6.94 10.92
CA ASN A 389 -13.28 6.92 12.34
C ASN A 389 -13.17 5.49 12.91
N TRP A 390 -13.21 4.47 12.04
CA TRP A 390 -13.17 3.07 12.40
C TRP A 390 -12.59 2.22 11.25
N CYS A 391 -11.42 2.60 10.73
CA CYS A 391 -10.55 1.63 10.09
C CYS A 391 -9.91 0.79 11.21
N GLY A 392 -10.68 -0.14 11.78
CA GLY A 392 -10.12 -1.27 12.52
C GLY A 392 -9.35 -2.16 11.57
N TRP A 393 -8.21 -1.65 11.07
CA TRP A 393 -7.14 -2.48 10.55
C TRP A 393 -6.67 -3.29 11.72
N ASP A 394 -7.06 -4.56 11.73
CA ASP A 394 -6.43 -5.54 12.58
C ASP A 394 -4.93 -5.49 12.27
N GLU A 395 -4.14 -5.04 13.25
CA GLU A 395 -2.68 -4.94 13.19
C GLU A 395 -2.00 -6.30 12.86
N ARG A 396 -2.78 -7.39 12.78
CA ARG A 396 -2.37 -8.74 12.38
C ARG A 396 -2.15 -8.95 10.89
N VAL A 397 -2.45 -7.99 10.00
CA VAL A 397 -2.14 -8.08 8.55
C VAL A 397 -0.95 -7.18 8.16
N ARG A 398 -0.06 -6.86 9.12
CA ARG A 398 1.29 -6.42 8.76
C ARG A 398 2.07 -7.63 8.27
N GLU A 399 2.16 -7.81 6.96
CA GLU A 399 3.25 -8.59 6.38
C GLU A 399 4.58 -7.93 6.76
N GLY A 400 5.43 -8.68 7.45
CA GLY A 400 6.73 -8.19 7.90
C GLY A 400 7.39 -8.98 9.02
N GLU A 401 6.67 -9.78 9.81
CA GLU A 401 7.29 -10.55 10.91
C GLU A 401 7.09 -12.07 10.87
N ASP A 402 6.05 -12.60 10.20
CA ASP A 402 5.77 -14.05 10.20
C ASP A 402 6.23 -14.84 8.95
N ASP A 403 6.74 -14.18 7.92
CA ASP A 403 7.24 -14.85 6.69
C ASP A 403 8.68 -15.39 6.81
N LYS A 404 9.20 -15.54 8.03
CA LYS A 404 10.51 -16.19 8.30
C LYS A 404 10.44 -17.69 8.54
N LEU A 405 9.41 -18.36 8.05
CA LEU A 405 9.33 -19.82 8.08
C LEU A 405 9.19 -20.43 6.67
N VAL A 406 10.25 -20.29 5.86
CA VAL A 406 11.12 -21.41 5.40
C VAL A 406 12.55 -20.91 5.26
#